data_AF-A0A2I0IPX9-F1
#
_entry.id   AF-A0A2I0IPX9-F1
#
_cell.length_a   1.000
_cell.length_b   1.000
_cell.length_c   1.000
_cell.angle_alpha   90.00
_cell.angle_beta   90.00
_cell.angle_gamma   90.00
#
_symmetry.space_group_name_H-M   'P 1'
#
loop_
_entity.id
_entity.type
_entity.pdbx_description
1 polymer ?
#
loop_
_entity_poly.entity_id
_entity_poly.type
_entity_poly.pdbx_seq_one_letter_code
_entity_poly.pdbx_strand_id
1 'polypeptide(L)'
;MGSVSEENTPNLGIGSVSVEAEPETLRRNGSNLPNFRLSIRLKYVKLGYHYLISNAMYIFLMPLIGIVFAHLSTLTVADFLGLWDQLKFNLVSVVLCSTLIFFLATLYFMSCPRSIYLVNFACYKPDPERKCTRELFFERSGITGSFTDENLAFQQKILERSGLGQDTYLPEAVMRVPQNPCMVEARKEAEAVMFGAIDELLAKTGVRVKDIGILVVNCSLFNPTPSLSAMIVNHYKLRGNILSYNLGGMGCSAGLISIDLAKQLLQ
;
A
#
# COMPACT_ATOMS: atom_id res chain seq x y z
N MET A 1 -66.14 -20.91 -44.12
CA MET A 1 -66.81 -19.82 -44.85
C MET A 1 -66.59 -18.56 -44.04
N GLY A 2 -65.96 -17.52 -44.62
CA GLY A 2 -65.84 -16.21 -43.97
C GLY A 2 -64.52 -15.99 -43.22
N SER A 3 -63.90 -14.86 -43.53
CA SER A 3 -62.52 -14.44 -43.31
C SER A 3 -62.49 -13.03 -42.70
N VAL A 4 -61.33 -12.64 -42.13
CA VAL A 4 -60.82 -11.26 -41.83
C VAL A 4 -61.58 -10.52 -40.69
N SER A 5 -61.01 -9.70 -39.78
CA SER A 5 -59.76 -8.92 -39.65
C SER A 5 -59.52 -8.65 -38.13
N GLU A 6 -58.35 -8.79 -37.51
CA GLU A 6 -57.11 -7.95 -37.52
C GLU A 6 -57.17 -6.73 -36.57
N GLU A 7 -56.46 -6.79 -35.42
CA GLU A 7 -55.69 -5.70 -34.75
C GLU A 7 -55.01 -6.28 -33.46
N ASN A 8 -53.71 -6.61 -33.44
CA ASN A 8 -52.49 -5.81 -33.20
C ASN A 8 -52.09 -5.67 -31.70
N THR A 9 -51.08 -6.44 -31.27
CA THR A 9 -50.31 -6.26 -30.01
C THR A 9 -48.82 -6.22 -30.33
N PRO A 10 -48.03 -5.29 -29.76
CA PRO A 10 -46.63 -5.09 -30.15
C PRO A 10 -45.68 -6.03 -29.41
N ASN A 11 -44.84 -6.74 -30.17
CA ASN A 11 -43.64 -7.42 -29.68
C ASN A 11 -42.44 -6.48 -29.85
N LEU A 12 -41.81 -6.06 -28.76
CA LEU A 12 -40.57 -5.29 -28.79
C LEU A 12 -39.38 -6.27 -28.85
N GLY A 13 -38.88 -6.50 -30.06
CA GLY A 13 -37.71 -7.33 -30.35
C GLY A 13 -36.38 -6.63 -30.03
N ILE A 14 -35.44 -7.46 -29.59
CA ILE A 14 -34.04 -7.16 -29.29
C ILE A 14 -33.33 -6.74 -30.58
N GLY A 15 -32.81 -5.51 -30.64
CA GLY A 15 -32.07 -4.98 -31.78
C GLY A 15 -30.60 -5.43 -31.78
N SER A 16 -30.21 -6.22 -32.78
CA SER A 16 -28.83 -6.37 -33.23
C SER A 16 -28.52 -5.31 -34.29
N VAL A 17 -27.58 -4.41 -34.00
CA VAL A 17 -27.11 -3.42 -34.98
C VAL A 17 -25.83 -3.93 -35.64
N SER A 18 -25.98 -4.40 -36.87
CA SER A 18 -24.91 -4.60 -37.85
C SER A 18 -24.61 -3.25 -38.52
N VAL A 19 -23.34 -2.81 -38.46
CA VAL A 19 -22.88 -1.58 -39.12
C VAL A 19 -22.29 -1.96 -40.48
N GLU A 20 -23.00 -1.54 -41.52
CA GLU A 20 -22.64 -1.64 -42.92
C GLU A 20 -21.78 -0.43 -43.29
N ALA A 21 -20.65 -0.66 -43.98
CA ALA A 21 -19.69 0.38 -44.35
C ALA A 21 -19.90 0.82 -45.80
N GLU A 22 -20.11 2.12 -46.03
CA GLU A 22 -20.02 2.75 -47.35
C GLU A 22 -18.86 3.76 -47.41
N PRO A 23 -18.28 4.00 -48.60
CA PRO A 23 -16.91 4.47 -48.74
C PRO A 23 -16.82 6.01 -48.87
N GLU A 24 -16.04 6.65 -47.99
CA GLU A 24 -15.66 8.06 -48.17
C GLU A 24 -14.37 8.20 -48.99
N THR A 25 -14.50 9.03 -50.01
CA THR A 25 -13.52 9.36 -51.07
C THR A 25 -12.19 9.91 -50.56
N LEU A 26 -11.11 9.37 -51.13
CA LEU A 26 -9.71 9.71 -50.87
C LEU A 26 -9.36 11.11 -51.41
N ARG A 27 -9.23 12.12 -50.52
CA ARG A 27 -8.44 13.34 -50.79
C ARG A 27 -7.07 13.22 -50.13
N ARG A 28 -6.09 12.90 -50.96
CA ARG A 28 -4.65 12.87 -50.68
C ARG A 28 -4.16 14.25 -50.24
N ASN A 29 -3.75 14.38 -48.97
CA ASN A 29 -2.93 15.49 -48.49
C ASN A 29 -1.74 14.96 -47.68
N GLY A 30 -0.60 15.61 -47.88
CA GLY A 30 0.75 15.09 -47.70
C GLY A 30 1.13 14.55 -46.32
N SER A 31 2.11 13.66 -46.36
CA SER A 31 2.82 13.05 -45.24
C SER A 31 3.38 14.07 -44.25
N ASN A 32 2.63 14.36 -43.18
CA ASN A 32 3.20 14.93 -41.97
C ASN A 32 3.54 13.78 -41.02
N LEU A 33 4.77 13.28 -41.10
CA LEU A 33 5.34 12.45 -40.04
C LEU A 33 5.31 13.26 -38.74
N PRO A 34 4.81 12.70 -37.61
CA PRO A 34 4.85 13.40 -36.34
C PRO A 34 6.31 13.75 -36.00
N ASN A 35 6.56 15.02 -35.75
CA ASN A 35 7.89 15.55 -35.41
C ASN A 35 8.32 15.03 -34.02
N PHE A 36 8.77 13.79 -33.95
CA PHE A 36 9.24 13.13 -32.73
C PHE A 36 10.34 13.94 -32.02
N ARG A 37 11.20 14.64 -32.77
CA ARG A 37 12.25 15.51 -32.20
C ARG A 37 11.70 16.67 -31.35
N LEU A 38 10.55 17.24 -31.73
CA LEU A 38 9.93 18.36 -31.01
C LEU A 38 9.25 17.88 -29.72
N SER A 39 8.57 16.73 -29.77
CA SER A 39 7.98 16.06 -28.61
C SER A 39 9.05 15.62 -27.60
N ILE A 40 10.17 15.08 -28.08
CA ILE A 40 11.31 14.69 -27.26
C ILE A 40 11.94 15.93 -26.59
N ARG A 41 12.16 17.04 -27.32
CA ARG A 41 12.63 18.32 -26.74
C ARG A 41 11.67 18.85 -25.66
N LEU A 42 10.36 18.83 -25.89
CA LEU A 42 9.37 19.29 -24.91
C LEU A 42 9.34 18.42 -23.65
N LYS A 43 9.50 17.09 -23.79
CA LYS A 43 9.60 16.18 -22.64
C LYS A 43 10.84 16.46 -21.79
N TYR A 44 12.00 16.70 -22.42
CA TYR A 44 13.22 17.07 -21.70
C TYR A 44 13.18 18.49 -21.14
N VAL A 45 12.53 19.44 -21.81
CA VAL A 45 12.32 20.80 -21.29
C VAL A 45 11.38 20.78 -20.09
N LYS A 46 10.30 19.99 -20.13
CA LYS A 46 9.38 19.85 -18.99
C LYS A 46 10.03 19.11 -17.83
N LEU A 47 10.83 18.08 -18.09
CA LEU A 47 11.63 17.40 -17.08
C LEU A 47 12.69 18.33 -16.47
N GLY A 48 13.35 19.13 -17.31
CA GLY A 48 14.31 20.16 -16.89
C GLY A 48 13.64 21.22 -16.01
N TYR A 49 12.50 21.78 -16.43
CA TYR A 49 11.73 22.74 -15.64
C TYR A 49 11.23 22.14 -14.32
N HIS A 50 10.72 20.91 -14.34
CA HIS A 50 10.30 20.24 -13.13
C HIS A 50 11.48 20.02 -12.17
N TYR A 51 12.64 19.60 -12.69
CA TYR A 51 13.85 19.46 -11.89
C TYR A 51 14.34 20.81 -11.33
N LEU A 52 14.27 21.87 -12.13
CA LEU A 52 14.70 23.22 -11.77
C LEU A 52 13.78 23.85 -10.72
N ILE A 53 12.47 23.61 -10.81
CA ILE A 53 11.47 24.08 -9.82
C ILE A 53 11.57 23.25 -8.53
N SER A 54 11.58 21.92 -8.65
CA SER A 54 11.65 21.02 -7.48
C SER A 54 12.96 21.16 -6.69
N ASN A 55 14.06 21.59 -7.34
CA ASN A 55 15.35 21.83 -6.70
C ASN A 55 15.75 23.31 -6.67
N ALA A 56 14.83 24.24 -6.94
CA ALA A 56 15.11 25.68 -7.03
C ALA A 56 15.77 26.21 -5.75
N MET A 57 15.27 25.76 -4.59
CA MET A 57 15.84 26.06 -3.28
C MET A 57 17.33 25.69 -3.20
N TYR A 58 17.71 24.48 -3.61
CA TYR A 58 19.10 24.03 -3.57
C TYR A 58 19.99 24.79 -4.57
N ILE A 59 19.47 25.08 -5.77
CA ILE A 59 20.18 25.85 -6.81
C ILE A 59 20.46 27.29 -6.33
N PHE A 60 19.55 27.91 -5.59
CA PHE A 60 19.75 29.24 -5.01
C PHE A 60 20.60 29.22 -3.74
N LEU A 61 20.54 28.14 -2.96
CA LEU A 61 21.28 28.01 -1.70
C LEU A 61 22.76 27.72 -1.93
N MET A 62 23.12 27.01 -3.00
CA MET A 62 24.52 26.64 -3.31
C MET A 62 25.45 27.86 -3.51
N PRO A 63 25.08 28.89 -4.32
CA PRO A 63 25.86 30.12 -4.44
C PRO A 63 25.96 30.88 -3.12
N LEU A 64 24.88 30.89 -2.31
CA LEU A 64 24.86 31.55 -1.01
C LEU A 64 25.85 30.88 -0.04
N ILE A 65 25.86 29.54 0.00
CA ILE A 65 26.82 28.76 0.79
C ILE A 65 28.25 29.01 0.29
N GLY A 66 28.46 29.09 -1.04
CA GLY A 66 29.76 29.41 -1.63
C GLY A 66 30.29 30.79 -1.23
N ILE A 67 29.41 31.81 -1.21
CA ILE A 67 29.74 33.17 -0.75
C ILE A 67 30.10 33.16 0.74
N VAL A 68 29.32 32.46 1.57
CA VAL A 68 29.61 32.29 3.00
C VAL A 68 30.95 31.60 3.23
N PHE A 69 31.25 30.53 2.49
CA PHE A 69 32.54 29.83 2.56
C PHE A 69 33.72 30.69 2.09
N ALA A 70 33.54 31.50 1.04
CA ALA A 70 34.57 32.42 0.57
C ALA A 70 34.86 33.49 1.62
N HIS A 71 33.82 34.04 2.26
CA HIS A 71 33.98 34.98 3.38
C HIS A 71 34.61 34.32 4.62
N LEU A 72 34.24 33.07 4.95
CA LEU A 72 34.90 32.31 6.00
C LEU A 72 36.37 32.01 5.68
N SER A 73 36.73 31.83 4.41
CA SER A 73 38.12 31.59 3.99
C SER A 73 38.98 32.87 4.03
N THR A 74 38.35 34.05 3.99
CA THR A 74 39.03 35.34 4.18
C THR A 74 39.20 35.72 5.65
N LEU A 75 38.59 34.98 6.59
CA LEU A 75 38.79 35.22 8.02
C LEU A 75 40.20 34.83 8.43
N THR A 76 40.95 35.79 8.97
CA THR A 76 42.26 35.55 9.53
C THR A 76 42.17 35.16 11.01
N VAL A 77 43.22 34.55 11.56
CA VAL A 77 43.28 34.19 12.99
C VAL A 77 43.09 35.42 13.90
N ALA A 78 43.51 36.60 13.43
CA ALA A 78 43.30 37.87 14.12
C ALA A 78 41.81 38.28 14.20
N ASP A 79 41.03 38.04 13.15
CA ASP A 79 39.59 38.30 13.14
C ASP A 79 38.85 37.37 14.11
N PHE A 80 39.29 36.12 14.21
CA PHE A 80 38.75 35.14 15.17
C PHE A 80 39.04 35.55 16.61
N LEU A 81 40.25 36.05 16.89
CA LEU A 81 40.62 36.60 18.21
C LEU A 81 39.79 37.85 18.56
N GLY A 82 39.54 38.74 17.60
CA GLY A 82 38.70 39.92 17.80
C GLY A 82 37.22 39.58 18.06
N LEU A 83 36.67 38.61 17.33
CA LEU A 83 35.33 38.05 17.58
C LEU A 83 35.25 37.38 18.96
N TRP A 84 36.30 36.67 19.38
CA TRP A 84 36.37 36.03 20.69
C TRP A 84 36.43 37.06 21.83
N ASP A 85 37.15 38.16 21.65
CA ASP A 85 37.16 39.27 22.61
C ASP A 85 35.80 39.99 22.65
N GLN A 86 35.16 40.26 21.51
CA GLN A 86 33.80 40.80 21.50
C GLN A 86 32.79 39.85 22.15
N LEU A 87 32.94 38.55 21.97
CA LEU A 87 32.11 37.55 22.64
C LEU A 87 32.38 37.51 24.15
N LYS A 88 33.63 37.67 24.60
CA LYS A 88 33.97 37.72 26.03
C LYS A 88 33.45 38.96 26.75
N PHE A 89 33.47 40.12 26.09
CA PHE A 89 33.18 41.40 26.72
C PHE A 89 31.75 41.93 26.46
N ASN A 90 31.03 41.37 25.47
CA ASN A 90 29.68 41.81 25.13
C ASN A 90 28.63 40.74 25.50
N LEU A 91 27.98 40.93 26.66
CA LEU A 91 26.91 40.07 27.17
C LEU A 91 25.78 39.88 26.14
N VAL A 92 25.44 40.92 25.37
CA VAL A 92 24.39 40.87 24.35
C VAL A 92 24.74 39.88 23.25
N SER A 93 25.99 39.89 22.78
CA SER A 93 26.47 38.96 21.76
C SER A 93 26.48 37.51 22.25
N VAL A 94 26.87 37.25 23.52
CA VAL A 94 26.82 35.90 24.11
C VAL A 94 25.39 35.38 24.20
N VAL A 95 24.45 36.21 24.66
CA VAL A 95 23.03 35.85 24.77
C VAL A 95 22.43 35.58 23.39
N LEU A 96 22.71 36.43 22.39
CA LEU A 96 22.23 36.21 21.02
C LEU A 96 22.80 34.93 20.39
N CYS A 97 24.10 34.68 20.52
CA CYS A 97 24.72 33.47 19.96
C CYS A 97 24.22 32.19 20.66
N SER A 98 24.11 32.20 21.99
CA SER A 98 23.62 31.04 22.75
C SER A 98 22.15 30.74 22.48
N THR A 99 21.29 31.76 22.40
CA THR A 99 19.88 31.60 22.04
C THR A 99 19.72 31.09 20.60
N LEU A 100 20.53 31.58 19.66
CA LEU A 100 20.55 31.10 18.28
C LEU A 100 20.99 29.63 18.21
N ILE A 101 22.06 29.24 18.91
CA ILE A 101 22.52 27.84 18.94
C ILE A 101 21.45 26.94 19.56
N PHE A 102 20.83 27.36 20.67
CA PHE A 102 19.77 26.58 21.31
C PHE A 102 18.54 26.42 20.39
N PHE A 103 18.15 27.49 19.69
CA PHE A 103 17.06 27.46 18.73
C PHE A 103 17.38 26.54 17.54
N LEU A 104 18.57 26.67 16.94
CA LEU A 104 19.01 25.81 15.83
C LEU A 104 19.15 24.36 16.25
N ALA A 105 19.68 24.08 17.44
CA ALA A 105 19.77 22.72 17.99
C ALA A 105 18.37 22.14 18.21
N THR A 106 17.44 22.92 18.79
CA THR A 106 16.05 22.50 18.99
C THR A 106 15.37 22.19 17.66
N LEU A 107 15.50 23.07 16.66
CA LEU A 107 14.99 22.82 15.31
C LEU A 107 15.63 21.57 14.68
N TYR A 108 16.94 21.39 14.83
CA TYR A 108 17.63 20.21 14.32
C TYR A 108 17.08 18.92 14.95
N PHE A 109 17.03 18.85 16.28
CA PHE A 109 16.48 17.68 17.00
C PHE A 109 15.00 17.43 16.71
N MET A 110 14.20 18.49 16.50
CA MET A 110 12.80 18.35 16.09
C MET A 110 12.63 17.91 14.64
N SER A 111 13.58 18.26 13.76
CA SER A 111 13.59 17.87 12.35
C SER A 111 14.16 16.47 12.10
N CYS A 112 14.89 15.91 13.08
CA CYS A 112 15.42 14.56 12.96
C CYS A 112 14.27 13.54 12.98
N PRO A 113 14.18 12.66 11.96
CA PRO A 113 13.12 11.67 11.90
C PRO A 113 13.22 10.73 13.10
N ARG A 114 12.09 10.52 13.78
CA ARG A 114 12.02 9.60 14.92
C ARG A 114 12.28 8.17 14.45
N SER A 115 13.11 7.45 15.20
CA SER A 115 13.33 6.03 14.94
C SER A 115 12.09 5.22 15.31
N ILE A 116 11.63 4.37 14.39
CA ILE A 116 10.46 3.52 14.54
C ILE A 116 10.94 2.07 14.60
N TYR A 117 10.44 1.32 15.59
CA TYR A 117 10.89 -0.04 15.86
C TYR A 117 9.72 -1.02 15.87
N LEU A 118 9.96 -2.22 15.37
CA LEU A 118 9.07 -3.36 15.57
C LEU A 118 9.31 -3.91 16.97
N VAL A 119 8.32 -3.77 17.85
CA VAL A 119 8.44 -4.21 19.25
C VAL A 119 8.19 -5.71 19.40
N ASN A 120 7.18 -6.25 18.70
CA ASN A 120 6.80 -7.66 18.79
C ASN A 120 5.95 -8.09 17.58
N PHE A 121 5.73 -9.41 17.42
CA PHE A 121 4.87 -9.98 16.38
C PHE A 121 4.19 -11.27 16.88
N ALA A 122 3.08 -11.62 16.24
CA ALA A 122 2.37 -12.89 16.46
C ALA A 122 1.77 -13.38 15.15
N CYS A 123 1.64 -14.70 15.02
CA CYS A 123 1.06 -15.36 13.86
C CYS A 123 0.05 -16.39 14.36
N TYR A 124 -1.19 -16.31 13.87
CA TYR A 124 -2.18 -17.32 14.19
C TYR A 124 -1.80 -18.67 13.58
N LYS A 125 -1.76 -19.70 14.42
CA LYS A 125 -1.59 -21.09 14.00
C LYS A 125 -2.91 -21.84 14.21
N PRO A 126 -3.56 -22.35 13.16
CA PRO A 126 -4.80 -23.10 13.31
C PRO A 126 -4.59 -24.45 14.01
N ASP A 127 -5.67 -25.03 14.52
CA ASP A 127 -5.67 -26.38 15.11
C ASP A 127 -5.20 -27.45 14.10
N PRO A 128 -4.53 -28.53 14.58
CA PRO A 128 -4.03 -29.60 13.71
C PRO A 128 -5.09 -30.26 12.83
N GLU A 129 -6.37 -30.23 13.23
CA GLU A 129 -7.50 -30.74 12.45
C GLU A 129 -7.71 -30.00 11.12
N ARG A 130 -7.19 -28.77 11.01
CA ARG A 130 -7.26 -27.96 9.78
C ARG A 130 -6.06 -28.17 8.86
N LYS A 131 -5.17 -29.12 9.17
CA LYS A 131 -4.07 -29.50 8.27
C LYS A 131 -4.65 -30.11 6.99
N CYS A 132 -4.14 -29.64 5.87
CA CYS A 132 -4.40 -30.19 4.56
C CYS A 132 -3.13 -30.89 4.08
N THR A 133 -3.13 -32.23 4.18
CA THR A 133 -2.09 -33.05 3.57
C THR A 133 -2.25 -33.04 2.06
N ARG A 134 -1.18 -33.38 1.32
CA ARG A 134 -1.22 -33.44 -0.15
C ARG A 134 -2.26 -34.44 -0.64
N GLU A 135 -2.37 -35.56 0.05
CA GLU A 135 -3.30 -36.64 -0.29
C GLU A 135 -4.74 -36.16 -0.09
N LEU A 136 -5.01 -35.49 1.03
CA LEU A 136 -6.32 -34.91 1.31
C LEU A 136 -6.66 -33.80 0.29
N PHE A 137 -5.69 -32.96 -0.08
CA PHE A 137 -5.88 -31.95 -1.11
C PHE A 137 -6.26 -32.56 -2.46
N PHE A 138 -5.58 -33.63 -2.88
CA PHE A 138 -5.89 -34.34 -4.13
C PHE A 138 -7.25 -35.03 -4.09
N GLU A 139 -7.55 -35.73 -3.00
CA GLU A 139 -8.85 -36.36 -2.79
C GLU A 139 -9.97 -35.32 -2.93
N ARG A 140 -9.85 -34.20 -2.23
CA ARG A 140 -10.85 -33.11 -2.27
C ARG A 140 -10.94 -32.48 -3.66
N SER A 141 -9.82 -32.25 -4.34
CA SER A 141 -9.78 -31.70 -5.70
C SER A 141 -10.50 -32.62 -6.69
N GLY A 142 -10.32 -33.94 -6.61
CA GLY A 142 -11.04 -34.91 -7.44
C GLY A 142 -12.54 -34.93 -7.17
N ILE A 143 -12.95 -34.88 -5.90
CA ILE A 143 -14.37 -34.87 -5.50
C ILE A 143 -15.11 -33.61 -5.99
N THR A 144 -14.42 -32.48 -6.19
CA THR A 144 -15.07 -31.24 -6.69
C THR A 144 -15.72 -31.40 -8.06
N GLY A 145 -15.31 -32.39 -8.86
CA GLY A 145 -15.82 -32.63 -10.22
C GLY A 145 -15.53 -31.51 -11.22
N SER A 146 -14.71 -30.53 -10.85
CA SER A 146 -14.40 -29.35 -11.67
C SER A 146 -13.15 -29.50 -12.53
N PHE A 147 -12.41 -30.61 -12.37
CA PHE A 147 -11.13 -30.86 -13.03
C PHE A 147 -11.19 -32.18 -13.81
N THR A 148 -10.62 -32.19 -15.02
CA THR A 148 -10.37 -33.43 -15.76
C THR A 148 -9.19 -34.20 -15.16
N ASP A 149 -9.03 -35.46 -15.53
CA ASP A 149 -7.91 -36.29 -15.07
C ASP A 149 -6.54 -35.68 -15.48
N GLU A 150 -6.45 -35.05 -16.65
CA GLU A 150 -5.25 -34.34 -17.08
C GLU A 150 -4.96 -33.11 -16.21
N ASN A 151 -5.99 -32.36 -15.83
CA ASN A 151 -5.86 -31.20 -14.94
C ASN A 151 -5.41 -31.62 -13.53
N LEU A 152 -5.96 -32.73 -13.00
CA LEU A 152 -5.56 -33.28 -11.70
C LEU A 152 -4.11 -33.77 -11.73
N ALA A 153 -3.70 -34.49 -12.79
CA ALA A 153 -2.31 -34.93 -12.96
C ALA A 153 -1.33 -33.75 -13.09
N PHE A 154 -1.76 -32.64 -13.71
CA PHE A 154 -0.96 -31.42 -13.76
C PHE A 154 -0.86 -30.73 -12.40
N GLN A 155 -1.98 -30.63 -11.67
CA GLN A 155 -2.03 -30.09 -10.31
C GLN A 155 -1.12 -30.88 -9.36
N GLN A 156 -1.03 -32.20 -9.53
CA GLN A 156 -0.09 -33.07 -8.82
C GLN A 156 1.37 -32.67 -9.00
N LYS A 157 1.79 -32.50 -10.26
CA LYS A 157 3.16 -32.06 -10.57
C LYS A 157 3.47 -30.69 -9.98
N ILE A 158 2.49 -29.78 -9.92
CA ILE A 158 2.64 -28.46 -9.28
C ILE A 158 2.82 -28.64 -7.77
N LEU A 159 1.94 -29.39 -7.11
CA LEU A 159 1.97 -29.51 -5.66
C LEU A 159 3.28 -30.15 -5.17
N GLU A 160 3.76 -31.18 -5.87
CA GLU A 160 5.05 -31.85 -5.58
C GLU A 160 6.26 -30.91 -5.70
N ARG A 161 6.15 -29.84 -6.50
CA ARG A 161 7.23 -28.85 -6.74
C ARG A 161 7.01 -27.50 -6.04
N SER A 162 5.89 -27.33 -5.34
CA SER A 162 5.49 -26.06 -4.73
C SER A 162 6.27 -25.68 -3.46
N GLY A 163 6.96 -26.65 -2.84
CA GLY A 163 7.58 -26.48 -1.53
C GLY A 163 6.59 -26.52 -0.34
N LEU A 164 5.29 -26.70 -0.59
CA LEU A 164 4.29 -26.87 0.46
C LEU A 164 4.40 -28.25 1.11
N GLY A 165 4.51 -28.30 2.43
CA GLY A 165 4.64 -29.54 3.22
C GLY A 165 3.31 -30.12 3.69
N GLN A 166 3.36 -31.23 4.42
CA GLN A 166 2.17 -31.88 5.00
C GLN A 166 1.57 -31.10 6.19
N ASP A 167 2.27 -30.08 6.68
CA ASP A 167 1.83 -29.15 7.72
C ASP A 167 1.22 -27.85 7.14
N THR A 168 0.70 -27.90 5.91
CA THR A 168 -0.04 -26.79 5.30
C THR A 168 -1.47 -26.78 5.85
N TYR A 169 -2.04 -25.60 6.09
CA TYR A 169 -3.42 -25.45 6.60
C TYR A 169 -4.30 -24.80 5.55
N LEU A 170 -5.56 -25.20 5.49
CA LEU A 170 -6.57 -24.60 4.62
C LEU A 170 -7.87 -24.31 5.39
N PRO A 171 -8.69 -23.37 4.91
CA PRO A 171 -9.98 -23.06 5.53
C PRO A 171 -10.93 -24.26 5.51
N GLU A 172 -11.67 -24.45 6.60
CA GLU A 172 -12.67 -25.51 6.73
C GLU A 172 -13.70 -25.47 5.58
N ALA A 173 -14.12 -24.26 5.20
CA ALA A 173 -15.05 -24.01 4.10
C ALA A 173 -14.59 -24.55 2.75
N VAL A 174 -13.27 -24.59 2.53
CA VAL A 174 -12.63 -25.10 1.31
C VAL A 174 -12.38 -26.60 1.40
N MET A 175 -12.15 -27.13 2.60
CA MET A 175 -11.79 -28.53 2.85
C MET A 175 -12.99 -29.48 3.04
N ARG A 176 -14.17 -28.95 3.37
CA ARG A 176 -15.39 -29.75 3.55
C ARG A 176 -15.98 -30.22 2.22
N VAL A 177 -16.79 -31.29 2.27
CA VAL A 177 -17.51 -31.86 1.11
C VAL A 177 -19.01 -31.84 1.38
N PRO A 178 -19.84 -31.16 0.57
CA PRO A 178 -19.46 -30.20 -0.48
C PRO A 178 -18.85 -28.92 0.12
N GLN A 179 -18.00 -28.23 -0.65
CA GLN A 179 -17.39 -26.96 -0.24
C GLN A 179 -18.47 -25.91 0.05
N ASN A 180 -18.20 -25.00 0.99
CA ASN A 180 -19.13 -23.90 1.34
C ASN A 180 -18.43 -22.53 1.39
N PRO A 181 -17.87 -22.03 0.28
CA PRO A 181 -17.20 -20.73 0.24
C PRO A 181 -18.21 -19.58 0.26
N CYS A 182 -18.77 -19.28 1.42
CA CYS A 182 -19.72 -18.18 1.61
C CYS A 182 -19.16 -17.09 2.54
N MET A 183 -19.80 -15.93 2.53
CA MET A 183 -19.40 -14.77 3.35
C MET A 183 -19.41 -15.05 4.86
N VAL A 184 -20.28 -15.95 5.32
CA VAL A 184 -20.37 -16.34 6.74
C VAL A 184 -19.12 -17.11 7.15
N GLU A 185 -18.72 -18.09 6.35
CA GLU A 185 -17.51 -18.88 6.64
C GLU A 185 -16.24 -18.04 6.49
N ALA A 186 -16.16 -17.17 5.48
CA ALA A 186 -15.03 -16.25 5.32
C ALA A 186 -14.90 -15.29 6.51
N ARG A 187 -16.03 -14.80 7.05
CA ARG A 187 -16.04 -13.99 8.27
C ARG A 187 -15.57 -14.79 9.49
N LYS A 188 -16.11 -16.01 9.68
CA LYS A 188 -15.71 -16.92 10.78
C LYS A 188 -14.20 -17.18 10.76
N GLU A 189 -13.63 -17.41 9.58
CA GLU A 189 -12.19 -17.60 9.41
C GLU A 189 -11.42 -16.32 9.73
N ALA A 190 -11.82 -15.18 9.17
CA ALA A 190 -11.14 -13.90 9.39
C ALA A 190 -11.14 -13.52 10.88
N GLU A 191 -12.26 -13.73 11.59
CA GLU A 191 -12.35 -13.53 13.04
C GLU A 191 -11.38 -14.44 13.79
N ALA A 192 -11.36 -15.75 13.51
CA ALA A 192 -10.46 -16.69 14.18
C ALA A 192 -8.98 -16.31 13.97
N VAL A 193 -8.59 -16.02 12.72
CA VAL A 193 -7.19 -15.70 12.37
C VAL A 193 -6.77 -14.35 12.94
N MET A 194 -7.57 -13.30 12.73
CA MET A 194 -7.21 -11.96 13.15
C MET A 194 -7.26 -11.82 14.67
N PHE A 195 -8.30 -12.36 15.32
CA PHE A 195 -8.41 -12.26 16.77
C PHE A 195 -7.36 -13.11 17.46
N GLY A 196 -7.15 -14.36 17.03
CA GLY A 196 -6.12 -15.21 17.64
C GLY A 196 -4.71 -14.61 17.54
N ALA A 197 -4.36 -13.97 16.41
CA ALA A 197 -3.08 -13.26 16.29
C ALA A 197 -2.98 -12.02 17.18
N ILE A 198 -4.06 -11.23 17.30
CA ILE A 198 -4.09 -10.02 18.13
C ILE A 198 -4.05 -10.39 19.61
N ASP A 199 -4.83 -11.38 20.05
CA ASP A 199 -4.84 -11.87 21.43
C ASP A 199 -3.46 -12.33 21.89
N GLU A 200 -2.76 -13.12 21.06
CA GLU A 200 -1.41 -13.55 21.34
C GLU A 200 -0.43 -12.36 21.42
N LEU A 201 -0.54 -11.37 20.52
CA LEU A 201 0.31 -10.18 20.53
C LEU A 201 0.07 -9.32 21.78
N LEU A 202 -1.18 -9.10 22.17
CA LEU A 202 -1.54 -8.35 23.37
C LEU A 202 -1.06 -9.07 24.63
N ALA A 203 -1.21 -10.40 24.69
CA ALA A 203 -0.71 -11.21 25.79
C ALA A 203 0.83 -11.14 25.92
N LYS A 204 1.55 -11.19 24.80
CA LYS A 204 3.03 -11.08 24.78
C LYS A 204 3.54 -9.71 25.20
N THR A 205 2.82 -8.64 24.86
CA THR A 205 3.30 -7.26 25.02
C THR A 205 2.78 -6.57 26.27
N GLY A 206 1.63 -7.00 26.81
CA GLY A 206 0.95 -6.32 27.92
C GLY A 206 0.40 -4.94 27.55
N VAL A 207 0.40 -4.58 26.26
CA VAL A 207 -0.11 -3.28 25.78
C VAL A 207 -1.61 -3.23 25.99
N ARG A 208 -2.11 -2.15 26.59
CA ARG A 208 -3.55 -1.95 26.73
C ARG A 208 -4.14 -1.56 25.39
N VAL A 209 -5.27 -2.17 25.03
CA VAL A 209 -6.00 -1.89 23.78
C VAL A 209 -6.33 -0.40 23.57
N LYS A 210 -6.45 0.39 24.66
CA LYS A 210 -6.69 1.84 24.61
C LYS A 210 -5.47 2.67 24.21
N ASP A 211 -4.26 2.12 24.37
CA ASP A 211 -3.01 2.80 24.00
C ASP A 211 -2.68 2.64 22.50
N ILE A 212 -3.38 1.74 21.80
CA ILE A 212 -3.23 1.54 20.35
C ILE A 212 -3.85 2.71 19.59
N GLY A 213 -3.01 3.44 18.85
CA GLY A 213 -3.44 4.64 18.14
C GLY A 213 -3.70 4.50 16.65
N ILE A 214 -3.10 3.50 16.02
CA ILE A 214 -3.17 3.22 14.58
C ILE A 214 -3.43 1.73 14.42
N LEU A 215 -4.41 1.38 13.60
CA LEU A 215 -4.69 0.02 13.17
C LEU A 215 -4.65 -0.02 11.64
N VAL A 216 -3.74 -0.82 11.09
CA VAL A 216 -3.69 -1.12 9.66
C VAL A 216 -4.01 -2.59 9.48
N VAL A 217 -5.11 -2.87 8.78
CA VAL A 217 -5.54 -4.23 8.44
C VAL A 217 -5.36 -4.42 6.95
N ASN A 218 -4.75 -5.52 6.55
CA ASN A 218 -4.68 -5.94 5.16
C ASN A 218 -5.42 -7.26 4.97
N CYS A 219 -6.18 -7.36 3.88
CA CYS A 219 -6.75 -8.62 3.41
C CYS A 219 -7.06 -8.51 1.92
N SER A 220 -6.60 -9.46 1.11
CA SER A 220 -6.95 -9.47 -0.32
C SER A 220 -8.09 -10.43 -0.64
N LEU A 221 -8.30 -11.46 0.18
CA LEU A 221 -9.27 -12.52 -0.09
C LEU A 221 -10.69 -12.16 0.35
N PHE A 222 -10.83 -11.32 1.38
CA PHE A 222 -12.12 -11.01 1.99
C PHE A 222 -12.16 -9.54 2.42
N ASN A 223 -13.00 -8.72 1.76
CA ASN A 223 -13.14 -7.30 2.05
C ASN A 223 -14.63 -6.94 2.23
N PRO A 224 -15.26 -7.35 3.35
CA PRO A 224 -16.67 -7.12 3.61
C PRO A 224 -16.96 -5.64 3.93
N THR A 225 -18.26 -5.31 3.92
CA THR A 225 -18.79 -4.10 4.57
C THR A 225 -19.73 -4.54 5.71
N PRO A 226 -19.53 -4.07 6.95
CA PRO A 226 -18.41 -3.26 7.46
C PRO A 226 -17.03 -3.92 7.30
N SER A 227 -15.96 -3.12 7.29
CA SER A 227 -14.58 -3.58 7.03
C SER A 227 -14.02 -4.47 8.14
N LEU A 228 -12.94 -5.22 7.84
CA LEU A 228 -12.23 -6.03 8.84
C LEU A 228 -11.57 -5.16 9.92
N SER A 229 -11.09 -3.97 9.54
CA SER A 229 -10.61 -3.00 10.52
C SER A 229 -11.71 -2.51 11.47
N ALA A 230 -12.93 -2.30 10.99
CA ALA A 230 -14.08 -1.95 11.82
C ALA A 230 -14.49 -3.10 12.75
N MET A 231 -14.42 -4.34 12.25
CA MET A 231 -14.65 -5.55 13.03
C MET A 231 -13.68 -5.65 14.23
N ILE A 232 -12.39 -5.44 14.00
CA ILE A 232 -11.36 -5.44 15.07
C ILE A 232 -11.58 -4.30 16.06
N VAL A 233 -11.82 -3.07 15.58
CA VAL A 233 -12.10 -1.90 16.44
C VAL A 233 -13.29 -2.18 17.37
N ASN A 234 -14.36 -2.75 16.83
CA ASN A 234 -15.56 -3.07 17.59
C ASN A 234 -15.35 -4.24 18.57
N HIS A 235 -14.59 -5.26 18.20
CA HIS A 235 -14.33 -6.42 19.05
C HIS A 235 -13.52 -6.03 20.29
N TYR A 236 -12.37 -5.39 20.10
CA TYR A 236 -11.45 -5.02 21.19
C TYR A 236 -11.81 -3.72 21.91
N LYS A 237 -12.87 -3.04 21.47
CA LYS A 237 -13.27 -1.72 21.96
C LYS A 237 -12.09 -0.76 21.97
N LEU A 238 -11.41 -0.64 20.83
CA LEU A 238 -10.30 0.31 20.66
C LEU A 238 -10.79 1.76 20.92
N ARG A 239 -9.85 2.68 21.10
CA ARG A 239 -10.18 4.08 21.38
C ARG A 239 -10.97 4.73 20.21
N GLY A 240 -11.86 5.68 20.53
CA GLY A 240 -12.74 6.31 19.53
C GLY A 240 -12.02 7.18 18.50
N ASN A 241 -10.83 7.69 18.82
CA ASN A 241 -9.95 8.47 17.94
C ASN A 241 -8.84 7.62 17.30
N ILE A 242 -9.10 6.32 17.06
CA ILE A 242 -8.16 5.45 16.37
C ILE A 242 -8.09 5.79 14.88
N LEU A 243 -6.88 5.80 14.31
CA LEU A 243 -6.69 5.82 12.87
C LEU A 243 -6.79 4.38 12.35
N SER A 244 -7.85 4.07 11.60
CA SER A 244 -8.15 2.72 11.12
C SER A 244 -8.11 2.66 9.59
N TYR A 245 -7.23 1.82 9.05
CA TYR A 245 -7.04 1.61 7.62
C TYR A 245 -7.32 0.15 7.25
N ASN A 246 -8.09 -0.08 6.19
CA ASN A 246 -8.36 -1.41 5.65
C ASN A 246 -7.87 -1.47 4.19
N LEU A 247 -6.76 -2.18 3.98
CA LEU A 247 -6.11 -2.33 2.68
C LEU A 247 -6.56 -3.62 2.00
N GLY A 248 -7.09 -3.51 0.78
CA GLY A 248 -7.48 -4.63 -0.05
C GLY A 248 -6.81 -4.61 -1.43
N GLY A 249 -6.69 -5.78 -2.07
CA GLY A 249 -6.27 -5.90 -3.46
C GLY A 249 -4.76 -5.81 -3.75
N MET A 250 -3.90 -5.68 -2.74
CA MET A 250 -2.44 -5.56 -2.92
C MET A 250 -1.70 -6.91 -2.99
N GLY A 251 -2.40 -8.02 -2.76
CA GLY A 251 -1.85 -9.37 -2.82
C GLY A 251 -0.70 -9.59 -1.83
N CYS A 252 0.32 -10.36 -2.25
CA CYS A 252 1.45 -10.75 -1.40
C CYS A 252 2.33 -9.57 -0.94
N SER A 253 2.23 -8.40 -1.59
CA SER A 253 2.97 -7.20 -1.21
C SER A 253 2.35 -6.42 -0.04
N ALA A 254 1.11 -6.75 0.33
CA ALA A 254 0.31 -5.98 1.29
C ALA A 254 0.97 -5.83 2.66
N GLY A 255 1.75 -6.83 3.11
CA GLY A 255 2.46 -6.78 4.39
C GLY A 255 3.48 -5.64 4.44
N LEU A 256 4.37 -5.55 3.45
CA LEU A 256 5.38 -4.49 3.38
C LEU A 256 4.75 -3.10 3.20
N ILE A 257 3.68 -3.01 2.39
CA ILE A 257 2.94 -1.76 2.19
C ILE A 257 2.27 -1.31 3.49
N SER A 258 1.74 -2.24 4.29
CA SER A 258 1.15 -1.93 5.59
C SER A 258 2.19 -1.39 6.58
N ILE A 259 3.40 -1.96 6.56
CA ILE A 259 4.51 -1.51 7.41
C ILE A 259 4.99 -0.12 6.97
N ASP A 260 5.11 0.13 5.67
CA ASP A 260 5.51 1.45 5.15
C ASP A 260 4.46 2.52 5.49
N LEU A 261 3.17 2.20 5.32
CA LEU A 261 2.09 3.09 5.75
C LEU A 261 2.17 3.38 7.25
N ALA A 262 2.35 2.36 8.09
CA ALA A 262 2.49 2.54 9.53
C ALA A 262 3.69 3.42 9.88
N LYS A 263 4.82 3.27 9.15
CA LYS A 263 6.00 4.11 9.31
C LYS A 263 5.68 5.57 8.97
N GLN A 264 5.04 5.84 7.84
CA GLN A 264 4.67 7.21 7.44
C GLN A 264 3.71 7.87 8.43
N LEU A 265 2.82 7.10 9.05
CA LEU A 265 1.88 7.61 10.06
C LEU A 265 2.51 7.87 11.43
N LEU A 266 3.65 7.25 11.74
CA LEU A 266 4.37 7.41 13.02
C LEU A 266 5.46 8.50 12.97
N GLN A 267 5.84 8.96 11.77
CA GLN A 267 6.82 10.03 11.56
C GLN A 267 6.20 11.40 11.84
#